data_AF-A0A2X2K4T0-F1
#
_entry.id   AF-A0A2X2K4T0-F1
#
_cell.length_a   1.000
_cell.length_b   1.000
_cell.length_c   1.000
_cell.angle_alpha   90.00
_cell.angle_beta   90.00
_cell.angle_gamma   90.00
#
_symmetry.space_group_name_H-M   'P 1'
#
loop_
_entity.id
_entity.type
_entity.pdbx_description
1 polymer ?
#
loop_
_entity_poly.entity_id
_entity_poly.type
_entity_poly.pdbx_seq_one_letter_code
_entity_poly.pdbx_strand_id
1 'polypeptide(L)'
;MRFKNIISELIIFILILVWAYTFASKIFDFDTFNRQIKGAYLLSAGGSVLPYVLQAVHLGIVVLLINNNWRRLGLLTSLSVLILYTAYLIYILKFAPSIPCSCIAVFKGMNWHDQLYFNFIALAINIIGLITFFSLRRAPHNSVQTTYN
;
A
#
# COMPACT_ATOMS: atom_id res chain seq x y z
N MET A 1 -3.94 10.48 25.16
CA MET A 1 -4.87 10.19 24.03
C MET A 1 -4.58 11.02 22.77
N ARG A 2 -4.25 12.32 22.88
CA ARG A 2 -4.03 13.22 21.72
C ARG A 2 -2.88 12.81 20.77
N PHE A 3 -1.74 12.36 21.30
CA PHE A 3 -0.56 12.02 20.47
C PHE A 3 -0.76 10.77 19.59
N LYS A 4 -1.42 9.73 20.12
CA LYS A 4 -1.73 8.51 19.36
C LYS A 4 -2.68 8.78 18.18
N ASN A 5 -3.66 9.66 18.36
CA ASN A 5 -4.54 10.09 17.27
C ASN A 5 -3.74 10.82 16.17
N ILE A 6 -2.87 11.76 16.55
CA ILE A 6 -2.04 12.50 15.59
C ILE A 6 -1.14 11.55 14.79
N ILE A 7 -0.49 10.59 15.46
CA ILE A 7 0.34 9.59 14.77
C ILE A 7 -0.50 8.76 13.79
N SER A 8 -1.68 8.27 14.23
CA SER A 8 -2.55 7.47 13.37
C SER A 8 -3.00 8.24 12.13
N GLU A 9 -3.44 9.50 12.29
CA GLU A 9 -3.85 10.35 11.17
C GLU A 9 -2.69 10.65 10.23
N LEU A 10 -1.50 10.94 10.76
CA LEU A 10 -0.30 11.17 9.96
C LEU A 10 0.07 9.94 9.13
N ILE A 11 0.02 8.75 9.72
CA ILE A 11 0.29 7.48 9.01
C ILE A 11 -0.73 7.26 7.90
N ILE A 12 -2.02 7.42 8.18
CA ILE A 12 -3.08 7.26 7.18
C ILE A 12 -2.88 8.25 6.03
N PHE A 13 -2.53 9.50 6.35
CA PHE A 13 -2.24 10.53 5.36
C PHE A 13 -1.04 10.15 4.46
N ILE A 14 0.07 9.68 5.04
CA ILE A 14 1.24 9.21 4.29
C ILE A 14 0.85 8.05 3.37
N LEU A 15 0.10 7.06 3.86
CA LEU A 15 -0.34 5.93 3.03
C LEU A 15 -1.23 6.41 1.89
N ILE A 16 -2.17 7.32 2.13
CA ILE A 16 -3.00 7.92 1.08
C ILE A 16 -2.12 8.56 0.00
N LEU A 17 -1.11 9.36 0.39
CA LEU A 17 -0.20 10.00 -0.56
C LEU A 17 0.55 8.97 -1.41
N VAL A 18 1.07 7.90 -0.80
CA VAL A 18 1.80 6.84 -1.52
C VAL A 18 0.90 6.14 -2.54
N TRP A 19 -0.33 5.76 -2.15
CA TRP A 19 -1.26 5.08 -3.06
C TRP A 19 -1.78 6.02 -4.15
N ALA A 20 -2.10 7.26 -3.80
CA ALA A 20 -2.56 8.27 -4.75
C ALA A 20 -1.47 8.63 -5.76
N TYR A 21 -0.22 8.78 -5.32
CA TYR A 21 0.92 8.99 -6.22
C TYR A 21 1.11 7.81 -7.16
N THR A 22 1.02 6.59 -6.64
CA THR A 22 1.15 5.36 -7.45
C THR A 22 0.03 5.26 -8.49
N PHE A 23 -1.20 5.61 -8.15
CA PHE A 23 -2.30 5.68 -9.10
C PHE A 23 -2.06 6.77 -10.16
N ALA A 24 -1.79 8.00 -9.72
CA ALA A 24 -1.62 9.16 -10.60
C ALA A 24 -0.45 8.97 -11.58
N SER A 25 0.72 8.54 -11.10
CA SER A 25 1.89 8.33 -11.95
C SER A 25 1.67 7.31 -13.06
N LYS A 26 0.78 6.33 -12.86
CA LYS A 26 0.50 5.27 -13.83
C LYS A 26 -0.67 5.58 -14.74
N ILE A 27 -1.61 6.44 -14.32
CA ILE A 27 -2.68 6.90 -15.21
C ILE A 27 -2.17 7.92 -16.23
N PHE A 28 -1.24 8.80 -15.84
CA PHE A 28 -0.64 9.79 -16.74
C PHE A 28 0.19 9.17 -17.87
N ASP A 29 0.72 7.95 -17.67
CA ASP A 29 1.51 7.22 -18.66
C ASP A 29 1.04 5.76 -18.76
N PHE A 30 -0.28 5.60 -18.96
CA PHE A 30 -0.93 4.29 -18.96
C PHE A 30 -0.42 3.38 -20.08
N ASP A 31 -0.12 3.93 -21.26
CA ASP A 31 0.41 3.14 -22.39
C ASP A 31 1.76 2.52 -22.06
N THR A 32 2.63 3.28 -21.40
CA THR A 32 3.93 2.78 -20.94
C THR A 32 3.74 1.77 -19.83
N PHE A 33 2.86 2.02 -18.87
CA PHE A 33 2.53 1.05 -17.82
C PHE A 33 2.00 -0.27 -18.39
N ASN A 34 1.07 -0.22 -19.35
CA ASN A 34 0.52 -1.39 -20.03
C ASN A 34 1.60 -2.20 -20.77
N ARG A 35 2.50 -1.51 -21.51
CA ARG A 35 3.65 -2.17 -22.16
C ARG A 35 4.58 -2.84 -21.15
N GLN A 36 4.86 -2.17 -20.03
CA GLN A 36 5.73 -2.71 -18.98
C GLN A 36 5.14 -3.95 -18.31
N ILE A 37 3.84 -3.95 -18.03
CA ILE A 37 3.13 -5.11 -17.45
C ILE A 37 3.14 -6.29 -18.43
N LYS A 38 2.88 -6.04 -19.72
CA LYS A 38 2.96 -7.09 -20.77
C LYS A 38 4.37 -7.64 -20.95
N GLY A 39 5.40 -6.82 -20.76
CA GLY A 39 6.81 -7.22 -20.85
C GLY A 39 7.35 -7.94 -19.61
N ALA A 40 6.64 -7.90 -18.48
CA ALA A 40 7.06 -8.60 -17.26
C ALA A 40 6.69 -10.08 -17.34
N TYR A 41 7.69 -10.97 -17.22
CA TYR A 41 7.55 -12.42 -17.38
C TYR A 41 6.33 -13.01 -16.66
N LEU A 42 6.15 -12.70 -15.37
CA LEU A 42 5.03 -13.19 -14.56
C LEU A 42 3.69 -12.50 -14.83
N LEU A 43 3.71 -11.21 -15.14
CA LEU A 43 2.49 -10.41 -15.31
C LEU A 43 1.94 -10.47 -16.74
N SER A 44 2.75 -10.91 -17.70
CA SER A 44 2.36 -11.11 -19.09
C SER A 44 1.15 -12.06 -19.22
N ALA A 45 1.05 -13.05 -18.34
CA ALA A 45 -0.07 -13.99 -18.28
C ALA A 45 -1.42 -13.31 -17.94
N GLY A 46 -1.39 -12.18 -17.25
CA GLY A 46 -2.58 -11.37 -16.94
C GLY A 46 -3.06 -10.49 -18.11
N GLY A 47 -2.32 -10.47 -19.22
CA GLY A 47 -2.69 -9.79 -20.46
C GLY A 47 -2.99 -8.30 -20.29
N SER A 48 -3.93 -7.79 -21.07
CA SER A 48 -4.35 -6.40 -21.06
C SER A 48 -5.27 -6.01 -19.90
N VAL A 49 -5.78 -6.97 -19.12
CA VAL A 49 -6.75 -6.71 -18.04
C VAL A 49 -6.03 -6.31 -16.74
N LEU A 50 -4.88 -6.93 -16.47
CA LEU A 50 -4.14 -6.74 -15.23
C LEU A 50 -3.76 -5.28 -14.91
N PRO A 51 -3.33 -4.44 -15.87
CA PRO A 51 -3.09 -3.02 -15.61
C PRO A 51 -4.31 -2.28 -15.05
N TYR A 52 -5.51 -2.55 -15.57
CA TYR A 52 -6.75 -1.93 -15.10
C TYR A 52 -7.11 -2.40 -13.69
N VAL A 53 -6.94 -3.69 -13.39
CA VAL A 53 -7.19 -4.26 -12.06
C VAL A 53 -6.25 -3.62 -11.03
N LEU A 54 -4.96 -3.48 -11.35
CA LEU A 54 -3.99 -2.85 -10.47
C LEU A 54 -4.34 -1.38 -10.19
N GLN A 55 -4.74 -0.62 -11.21
CA GLN A 55 -5.20 0.76 -11.01
C GLN A 55 -6.47 0.83 -10.14
N ALA A 56 -7.43 -0.05 -10.38
CA ALA A 56 -8.66 -0.12 -9.58
C ALA A 56 -8.36 -0.43 -8.10
N VAL A 57 -7.42 -1.33 -7.83
CA VAL A 57 -6.98 -1.65 -6.46
C VAL A 57 -6.33 -0.44 -5.79
N HIS A 58 -5.42 0.26 -6.47
CA HIS A 58 -4.78 1.47 -5.92
C HIS A 58 -5.81 2.54 -5.56
N LEU A 59 -6.74 2.82 -6.48
CA LEU A 59 -7.81 3.78 -6.24
C LEU A 59 -8.74 3.34 -5.10
N GLY A 60 -9.10 2.06 -5.07
CA GLY A 60 -9.92 1.47 -4.01
C GLY A 60 -9.30 1.66 -2.63
N ILE A 61 -7.98 1.44 -2.49
CA ILE A 61 -7.27 1.65 -1.23
C ILE A 61 -7.34 3.12 -0.79
N VAL A 62 -7.12 4.08 -1.72
CA VAL A 62 -7.23 5.52 -1.41
C VAL A 62 -8.62 5.86 -0.88
N VAL A 63 -9.68 5.40 -1.56
CA VAL A 63 -11.07 5.64 -1.14
C VAL A 63 -11.36 5.04 0.25
N LEU A 64 -10.89 3.81 0.49
CA LEU A 64 -11.07 3.13 1.78
C LEU A 64 -10.34 3.84 2.93
N LEU A 65 -9.15 4.39 2.68
CA LEU A 65 -8.35 5.10 3.68
C LEU A 65 -8.90 6.50 3.99
N ILE A 66 -9.46 7.20 3.00
CA ILE A 66 -10.10 8.51 3.19
C ILE A 66 -11.36 8.36 4.06
N ASN A 67 -12.16 7.32 3.83
CA ASN A 67 -13.42 7.16 4.55
C ASN A 67 -13.20 6.60 5.97
N ASN A 68 -13.49 7.42 6.99
CA ASN A 68 -13.21 7.10 8.39
C ASN A 68 -13.84 5.76 8.86
N ASN A 69 -15.02 5.42 8.32
CA ASN A 69 -15.70 4.16 8.65
C ASN A 69 -15.00 2.93 8.07
N TRP A 70 -14.30 3.09 6.94
CA TRP A 70 -13.67 2.02 6.17
C TRP A 70 -12.16 1.96 6.34
N ARG A 71 -11.56 2.88 7.11
CA ARG A 71 -10.12 2.94 7.40
C ARG A 71 -9.51 1.62 7.83
N ARG A 72 -10.22 0.84 8.66
CA ARG A 72 -9.76 -0.50 9.06
C ARG A 72 -9.56 -1.41 7.85
N LEU A 73 -10.54 -1.42 6.94
CA LEU A 73 -10.48 -2.23 5.73
C LEU A 73 -9.39 -1.68 4.81
N GLY A 74 -9.30 -0.36 4.63
CA GLY A 74 -8.25 0.28 3.83
C GLY A 74 -6.83 -0.05 4.31
N LEU A 75 -6.57 0.00 5.62
CA LEU A 75 -5.29 -0.39 6.21
C LEU A 75 -4.98 -1.86 5.95
N LEU A 76 -5.97 -2.75 6.14
CA LEU A 76 -5.80 -4.19 5.95
C LEU A 76 -5.56 -4.54 4.48
N THR A 77 -6.34 -3.96 3.55
CA THR A 77 -6.15 -4.13 2.11
C THR A 77 -4.80 -3.58 1.67
N SER A 78 -4.41 -2.40 2.16
CA SER A 78 -3.09 -1.82 1.90
C SER A 78 -1.96 -2.75 2.40
N LEU A 79 -2.11 -3.34 3.59
CA LEU A 79 -1.15 -4.29 4.12
C LEU A 79 -1.01 -5.53 3.22
N SER A 80 -2.14 -6.11 2.81
CA SER A 80 -2.15 -7.27 1.91
C SER A 80 -1.45 -6.97 0.59
N VAL A 81 -1.71 -5.82 -0.02
CA VAL A 81 -1.07 -5.43 -1.29
C VAL A 81 0.43 -5.19 -1.10
N LEU A 82 0.86 -4.55 -0.01
CA LEU A 82 2.28 -4.37 0.31
C LEU A 82 2.99 -5.71 0.47
N ILE A 83 2.38 -6.68 1.17
CA ILE A 83 2.94 -8.03 1.34
C ILE A 83 3.06 -8.75 -0.02
N LEU A 84 2.02 -8.73 -0.84
CA LEU A 84 2.03 -9.34 -2.17
C LEU A 84 3.11 -8.72 -3.06
N TYR A 85 3.26 -7.39 -3.02
CA TYR A 85 4.30 -6.69 -3.78
C TYR A 85 5.71 -7.03 -3.26
N THR A 86 5.92 -7.11 -1.94
CA THR A 86 7.20 -7.59 -1.37
C THR A 86 7.54 -8.99 -1.87
N ALA A 87 6.59 -9.91 -1.81
CA ALA A 87 6.79 -11.29 -2.25
C ALA A 87 7.15 -11.35 -3.74
N TYR A 88 6.46 -10.56 -4.57
CA TYR A 88 6.77 -10.41 -5.99
C TYR A 88 8.20 -9.88 -6.24
N LEU A 89 8.60 -8.83 -5.54
CA LEU A 89 9.95 -8.25 -5.68
C LEU A 89 11.04 -9.24 -5.27
N ILE A 90 10.85 -9.96 -4.15
CA ILE A 90 11.78 -11.00 -3.70
C ILE A 90 11.86 -12.13 -4.73
N TYR A 91 10.72 -12.54 -5.28
CA TYR A 91 10.69 -13.60 -6.29
C TYR A 91 11.48 -13.20 -7.53
N ILE A 92 11.28 -11.99 -8.07
CA ILE A 92 12.05 -11.52 -9.21
C ILE A 92 13.54 -11.44 -8.90
N LEU A 93 13.92 -10.89 -7.74
CA LEU A 93 15.33 -10.75 -7.38
C LEU A 93 16.05 -12.09 -7.18
N LYS A 94 15.33 -13.16 -6.81
CA LYS A 94 15.94 -14.48 -6.55
C LYS A 94 15.81 -15.49 -7.69
N PHE A 95 14.72 -15.45 -8.44
CA PHE A 95 14.36 -16.51 -9.40
C PHE A 95 14.30 -16.04 -10.84
N ALA A 96 14.37 -14.74 -11.13
CA ALA A 96 14.36 -14.28 -12.51
C ALA A 96 15.69 -14.65 -13.20
N PRO A 97 15.66 -15.31 -14.38
CA PRO A 97 16.86 -15.70 -15.12
C PRO A 97 17.67 -14.49 -15.64
N SER A 98 17.01 -13.35 -15.79
CA SER A 98 17.64 -12.05 -16.05
C SER A 98 16.83 -10.97 -15.34
N ILE A 99 17.52 -9.99 -14.73
CA ILE A 99 16.85 -8.88 -14.05
C ILE A 99 16.16 -8.03 -15.12
N PRO A 100 14.80 -7.99 -15.17
CA PRO A 100 14.12 -7.19 -16.17
C PRO A 100 14.34 -5.70 -15.87
N CYS A 101 14.13 -4.83 -16.85
CA CYS A 101 14.17 -3.39 -16.60
C CYS A 101 13.29 -3.03 -15.39
N SER A 102 13.81 -2.23 -14.45
CA SER A 102 13.05 -1.69 -13.31
C SER A 102 11.95 -0.69 -13.71
N CYS A 103 11.58 -0.67 -14.99
CA CYS A 103 10.62 0.19 -15.65
C CYS A 103 9.27 0.31 -14.89
N ILE A 104 8.85 -0.73 -14.16
CA ILE A 104 7.58 -0.78 -13.40
C ILE A 104 7.65 0.01 -12.07
N ALA A 105 8.81 0.55 -11.70
CA ALA A 105 9.04 1.23 -10.43
C ALA A 105 7.96 2.25 -10.02
N VAL A 106 7.77 2.39 -8.70
CA VAL A 106 6.89 3.41 -8.11
C VAL A 106 7.39 4.81 -8.48
N PHE A 107 8.68 5.08 -8.34
CA PHE A 107 9.34 6.30 -8.81
C PHE A 107 10.25 6.00 -10.00
N LYS A 108 10.29 6.91 -10.99
CA LYS A 108 11.19 6.77 -12.16
C LYS A 108 12.64 6.69 -11.69
N GLY A 109 13.38 5.71 -12.20
CA GLY A 109 14.81 5.53 -11.93
C GLY A 109 15.18 4.68 -10.70
N MET A 110 14.19 4.15 -9.95
CA MET A 110 14.49 3.22 -8.85
C MET A 110 14.89 1.83 -9.36
N ASN A 111 15.94 1.26 -8.80
CA ASN A 111 16.29 -0.14 -9.04
C ASN A 111 15.39 -1.07 -8.20
N TRP A 112 15.44 -2.37 -8.48
CA TRP A 112 14.63 -3.37 -7.78
C TRP A 112 14.87 -3.40 -6.27
N HIS A 113 16.12 -3.20 -5.82
CA HIS A 113 16.46 -3.12 -4.40
C HIS A 113 15.87 -1.86 -3.73
N ASP A 114 15.90 -0.71 -4.41
CA ASP A 114 15.31 0.52 -3.88
C ASP A 114 13.81 0.37 -3.70
N GLN A 115 13.13 -0.29 -4.66
CA GLN A 115 11.70 -0.57 -4.60
C GLN A 115 11.38 -1.50 -3.44
N LEU A 116 12.21 -2.53 -3.22
CA LEU A 116 12.06 -3.45 -2.11
C LEU A 116 12.20 -2.72 -0.77
N TYR A 117 13.22 -1.87 -0.63
CA TYR A 117 13.45 -1.07 0.58
C TYR A 117 12.28 -0.10 0.86
N PHE A 118 11.83 0.62 -0.17
CA PHE A 118 10.65 1.49 -0.07
C PHE A 118 9.40 0.71 0.38
N ASN A 119 9.19 -0.47 -0.20
CA ASN A 119 8.03 -1.28 0.14
C ASN A 119 8.09 -1.82 1.58
N PHE A 120 9.28 -2.19 2.08
CA PHE A 120 9.47 -2.57 3.48
C PHE A 120 9.19 -1.40 4.44
N ILE A 121 9.61 -0.18 4.09
CA ILE A 121 9.28 1.01 4.89
C ILE A 121 7.77 1.24 4.91
N ALA A 122 7.12 1.21 3.75
CA ALA A 122 5.67 1.38 3.65
C ALA A 122 4.92 0.29 4.43
N LEU A 123 5.41 -0.96 4.39
CA LEU A 123 4.88 -2.08 5.17
C LEU A 123 4.99 -1.84 6.68
N ALA A 124 6.15 -1.38 7.16
CA ALA A 124 6.35 -1.06 8.57
C ALA A 124 5.43 0.09 9.02
N ILE A 125 5.31 1.14 8.22
CA ILE A 125 4.40 2.27 8.48
C ILE A 125 2.95 1.77 8.56
N ASN A 126 2.52 0.91 7.63
CA ASN A 126 1.17 0.35 7.66
C ASN A 126 0.92 -0.48 8.93
N ILE A 127 1.85 -1.36 9.31
CA ILE A 127 1.74 -2.15 10.55
C ILE A 127 1.61 -1.24 11.78
N ILE A 128 2.43 -0.19 11.89
CA ILE A 128 2.35 0.78 12.98
C ILE A 128 1.00 1.50 12.97
N GLY A 129 0.51 1.89 11.79
CA GLY A 129 -0.81 2.49 11.61
C GLY A 129 -1.93 1.58 12.08
N LEU A 130 -1.87 0.30 11.72
CA LEU A 130 -2.85 -0.71 12.09
C LEU A 130 -2.86 -0.95 13.62
N ILE A 131 -1.69 -1.12 14.24
CA ILE A 131 -1.56 -1.28 15.70
C ILE A 131 -2.09 -0.06 16.44
N THR A 132 -1.73 1.15 15.98
CA THR A 132 -2.18 2.41 16.59
C THR A 132 -3.68 2.56 16.43
N PHE A 133 -4.22 2.30 15.24
CA PHE A 133 -5.66 2.35 14.97
C PHE A 133 -6.46 1.39 15.88
N PHE A 134 -5.98 0.16 16.05
CA PHE A 134 -6.61 -0.79 16.98
C PHE A 134 -6.47 -0.37 18.44
N SER A 135 -5.33 0.22 18.85
CA SER A 135 -5.15 0.75 20.19
C SER A 135 -6.11 1.91 20.49
N LEU A 136 -6.46 2.72 19.48
CA LEU A 136 -7.43 3.81 19.61
C LEU A 136 -8.88 3.33 19.67
N ARG A 137 -9.26 2.36 18.83
CA ARG A 137 -10.61 1.77 18.87
C ARG A 137 -10.90 0.95 20.13
N ARG A 138 -9.87 0.43 20.80
CA ARG A 138 -10.02 -0.38 22.02
C ARG A 138 -10.24 0.47 23.30
N ALA A 139 -10.06 1.79 23.23
CA ALA A 139 -10.51 2.70 24.29
C ALA A 139 -11.91 3.21 23.92
N PRO A 140 -13.02 2.64 24.44
CA PRO A 140 -13.37 2.75 25.87
C PRO A 140 -14.14 1.55 26.48
N HIS A 141 -13.76 1.11 27.70
CA HIS A 141 -14.67 0.39 28.61
C HIS A 141 -14.40 0.59 30.12
N ASN A 142 -13.27 1.17 30.55
CA ASN A 142 -12.96 1.27 32.00
C ASN A 142 -13.20 2.65 32.63
N SER A 143 -14.20 3.42 32.19
CA SER A 143 -14.56 4.68 32.86
C SER A 143 -16.06 4.86 33.14
N VAL A 144 -16.84 3.79 33.17
CA VAL A 144 -18.21 3.80 33.69
C VAL A 144 -18.33 2.79 34.81
N GLN A 145 -17.69 3.07 35.95
CA GLN A 145 -17.98 2.49 37.28
C GLN A 145 -16.97 3.02 38.31
N THR A 146 -17.29 4.17 38.93
CA THR A 146 -17.02 4.53 40.35
C THR A 146 -17.32 6.01 40.57
N THR A 147 -18.55 6.43 40.28
CA THR A 147 -19.19 7.56 40.96
C THR A 147 -20.65 7.17 41.07
N TYR A 148 -21.02 6.56 42.20
CA TYR A 148 -22.31 6.62 42.89
C TYR A 148 -22.38 5.47 43.91
N ASN A 149 -22.56 5.89 45.17
CA ASN A 149 -22.80 5.16 46.42
C ASN A 149 -21.57 4.63 47.16
#